data_AF-A0A7W9XBT2-F1
#
_entry.id   AF-A0A7W9XBT2-F1
#
_cell.length_a   1.000
_cell.length_b   1.000
_cell.length_c   1.000
_cell.angle_alpha   90.00
_cell.angle_beta   90.00
_cell.angle_gamma   90.00
#
_symmetry.space_group_name_H-M   'P 1'
#
loop_
_entity.id
_entity.type
_entity.pdbx_description
1 polymer ?
#
loop_
_entity_poly.entity_id
_entity_poly.type
_entity_poly.pdbx_seq_one_letter_code
_entity_poly.pdbx_strand_id
1 'polypeptide(L)'
;MLATQQQSTVTEVKNSSPQKGHFFQPKLSINQPNDVYEQEADHMADRVMRMPDPFASQDSFFKPANHTIQRKCAHCEQEDKMLHRKESSTSEVAGSSQLDSYVSSLSTAGQSLSANSRQFFEPRFGHDFSNVRIHTDQVAAKSAESINALAYTTGNNIVFNSGQYSPDSPTGQRLMAHELTHVIQQGGSAASKIQKVDKTPAAPCNLVSVVPSNDRYKFVVDTDNFEEGQQKALTDKLAITSTASPIDVLGMASAEGPEANNVTLSCKRASKVATIVRGSGHTVGLENATGGYPGSEHDKNYRAVALNIQAAPPPCVPPRAPAPGSWHGTVRIPELTDPHIHSTSTCRGACGPDCPPTCTHAPDVVLCLPDATRSCHYTFTYHDVQECGSHLGCRIHDDCYDACACVGDCYTDPCHRNCDLQCFAVYGTTQCNEWRKGNGPFDSHIQYSMPPEISAAIPGPCPP
;
A
#
# COMPACT_ATOMS: atom_id res chain seq x y z
N MET A 1 30.92 -61.25 40.56
CA MET A 1 32.23 -61.21 39.86
C MET A 1 31.94 -61.50 38.41
N LEU A 2 32.23 -60.71 37.37
CA LEU A 2 33.01 -59.49 37.12
C LEU A 2 32.17 -58.64 36.12
N ALA A 3 32.07 -57.31 36.21
CA ALA A 3 32.99 -56.29 35.66
C ALA A 3 33.12 -56.41 34.10
N THR A 4 33.02 -55.40 33.23
CA THR A 4 33.23 -53.93 33.34
C THR A 4 32.68 -53.25 32.07
N GLN A 5 32.40 -51.94 32.18
CA GLN A 5 32.13 -50.95 31.13
C GLN A 5 33.17 -50.89 30.00
N GLN A 6 32.77 -50.39 28.81
CA GLN A 6 33.37 -49.18 28.21
C GLN A 6 32.53 -48.58 27.05
N GLN A 7 32.50 -47.25 27.04
CA GLN A 7 31.84 -46.33 26.10
C GLN A 7 32.59 -46.24 24.75
N SER A 8 31.91 -45.82 23.67
CA SER A 8 32.19 -44.55 22.95
C SER A 8 31.42 -44.39 21.63
N THR A 9 30.73 -43.24 21.53
CA THR A 9 30.47 -42.38 20.35
C THR A 9 29.75 -42.97 19.11
N VAL A 10 28.45 -42.67 19.00
CA VAL A 10 27.70 -42.68 17.74
C VAL A 10 27.43 -41.23 17.33
N THR A 11 27.92 -40.86 16.15
CA THR A 11 27.70 -39.57 15.50
C THR A 11 26.26 -39.49 14.97
N GLU A 12 25.53 -38.46 15.40
CA GLU A 12 24.15 -38.17 15.03
C GLU A 12 24.07 -37.73 13.55
N VAL A 13 23.50 -38.56 12.68
CA VAL A 13 23.05 -38.15 11.34
C VAL A 13 21.57 -37.78 11.46
N LYS A 14 21.28 -36.49 11.58
CA LYS A 14 19.89 -35.98 11.54
C LYS A 14 19.43 -35.83 10.10
N ASN A 15 18.56 -36.76 9.74
CA ASN A 15 17.65 -36.73 8.60
C ASN A 15 16.67 -35.56 8.79
N SER A 16 16.62 -34.60 7.87
CA SER A 16 15.52 -33.62 7.79
C SER A 16 15.13 -33.36 6.33
N SER A 17 13.84 -33.58 6.06
CA SER A 17 13.13 -33.34 4.81
C SER A 17 13.00 -31.82 4.50
N PRO A 18 12.65 -31.44 3.26
CA PRO A 18 13.02 -30.14 2.69
C PRO A 18 12.08 -29.03 3.16
N GLN A 19 12.64 -27.98 3.75
CA GLN A 19 11.90 -26.73 3.97
C GLN A 19 11.85 -25.90 2.68
N LYS A 20 10.61 -25.62 2.26
CA LYS A 20 10.25 -24.58 1.30
C LYS A 20 10.82 -23.23 1.75
N GLY A 21 11.36 -22.50 0.79
CA GLY A 21 12.13 -21.29 1.01
C GLY A 21 11.30 -20.02 1.22
N HIS A 22 12.03 -18.97 1.60
CA HIS A 22 11.71 -17.57 1.36
C HIS A 22 13.00 -16.84 0.98
N PHE A 23 13.42 -17.02 -0.28
CA PHE A 23 14.25 -16.04 -0.97
C PHE A 23 13.32 -14.92 -1.43
N PHE A 24 13.41 -13.76 -0.79
CA PHE A 24 12.91 -12.51 -1.33
C PHE A 24 14.07 -11.51 -1.34
N GLN A 25 15.00 -11.71 -2.27
CA GLN A 25 15.74 -10.56 -2.78
C GLN A 25 14.79 -9.83 -3.75
N PRO A 26 14.50 -8.54 -3.56
CA PRO A 26 13.80 -7.76 -4.57
C PRO A 26 14.64 -7.83 -5.84
N LYS A 27 14.10 -8.47 -6.88
CA LYS A 27 14.72 -8.57 -8.19
C LYS A 27 15.03 -7.13 -8.65
N LEU A 28 16.29 -6.85 -8.93
CA LEU A 28 16.70 -5.64 -9.64
C LEU A 28 15.88 -5.60 -10.94
N SER A 29 14.90 -4.70 -11.01
CA SER A 29 14.06 -4.57 -12.19
C SER A 29 14.85 -3.82 -13.25
N ILE A 30 15.41 -4.56 -14.20
CA ILE A 30 16.09 -4.00 -15.36
C ILE A 30 15.00 -3.50 -16.32
N ASN A 31 15.02 -2.21 -16.67
CA ASN A 31 14.14 -1.65 -17.70
C ASN A 31 14.34 -2.38 -19.03
N GLN A 32 13.28 -2.53 -19.81
CA GLN A 32 13.38 -3.18 -21.11
C GLN A 32 13.78 -2.13 -22.15
N PRO A 33 14.74 -2.44 -23.06
CA PRO A 33 15.09 -1.52 -24.13
C PRO A 33 13.83 -1.06 -24.90
N ASN A 34 13.73 0.25 -25.13
CA ASN A 34 12.60 0.90 -25.81
C ASN A 34 11.26 0.91 -25.04
N ASP A 35 11.28 0.68 -23.73
CA ASP A 35 10.11 0.98 -22.88
C ASP A 35 9.91 2.49 -22.68
N VAL A 36 8.81 2.86 -22.01
CA VAL A 36 8.44 4.27 -21.81
C VAL A 36 9.44 5.04 -20.94
N TYR A 37 10.18 4.37 -20.06
CA TYR A 37 11.17 5.01 -19.19
C TYR A 37 12.48 5.24 -19.94
N GLU A 38 12.88 4.32 -20.81
CA GLU A 38 14.01 4.48 -21.73
C GLU A 38 13.74 5.59 -22.76
N GLN A 39 12.52 5.65 -23.33
CA GLN A 39 12.13 6.71 -24.26
C GLN A 39 12.12 8.10 -23.59
N GLU A 40 11.64 8.18 -22.35
CA GLU A 40 11.69 9.43 -21.57
C GLU A 40 13.13 9.84 -21.27
N ALA A 41 14.00 8.90 -20.90
CA ALA A 41 15.41 9.17 -20.67
C ALA A 41 16.12 9.68 -21.94
N ASP A 42 15.83 9.09 -23.10
CA ASP A 42 16.32 9.56 -24.40
C ASP A 42 15.84 10.98 -24.73
N HIS A 43 14.54 11.24 -24.55
CA HIS A 43 13.94 12.55 -24.80
C HIS A 43 14.49 13.63 -23.85
N MET A 44 14.70 13.28 -22.58
CA MET A 44 15.29 14.18 -21.59
C MET A 44 16.76 14.45 -21.87
N ALA A 45 17.53 13.44 -22.27
CA ALA A 45 18.91 13.62 -22.72
C ALA A 45 18.98 14.58 -23.91
N ASP A 46 18.13 14.39 -24.92
CA ASP A 46 18.00 15.28 -26.07
C ASP A 46 17.64 16.73 -25.69
N ARG A 47 16.77 16.88 -24.70
CA ARG A 47 16.33 18.20 -24.24
C ARG A 47 17.44 18.93 -23.49
N VAL A 48 18.11 18.27 -22.56
CA VAL A 48 19.20 18.81 -21.74
C VAL A 48 20.37 19.25 -22.63
N MET A 49 20.73 18.45 -23.62
CA MET A 49 21.80 18.78 -24.56
C MET A 49 21.48 19.97 -25.46
N ARG A 50 20.19 20.31 -25.64
CA ARG A 50 19.73 21.47 -26.42
C ARG A 50 19.47 22.71 -25.56
N MET A 51 19.57 22.62 -24.24
CA MET A 51 19.36 23.75 -23.36
C MET A 51 20.58 24.68 -23.34
N PRO A 52 20.38 25.99 -23.59
CA PRO A 52 21.46 26.97 -23.46
C PRO A 52 21.96 27.02 -22.02
N ASP A 53 23.25 27.30 -21.85
CA ASP A 53 23.85 27.41 -20.51
C ASP A 53 23.25 28.62 -19.76
N PRO A 54 22.59 28.39 -18.60
CA PRO A 54 22.01 29.47 -17.80
C PRO A 54 23.06 30.50 -17.36
N PHE A 55 24.34 30.13 -17.33
CA PHE A 55 25.45 30.99 -16.91
C PHE A 55 26.26 31.61 -18.06
N ALA A 56 25.97 31.27 -19.33
CA ALA A 56 26.64 31.88 -20.49
C ALA A 56 26.10 33.28 -20.85
N SER A 57 25.25 33.87 -20.00
CA SER A 57 24.64 35.18 -20.19
C SER A 57 25.25 36.25 -19.29
N GLN A 58 26.58 36.28 -19.14
CA GLN A 58 27.27 37.47 -18.64
C GLN A 58 28.55 37.70 -19.47
N ASP A 59 28.57 38.88 -20.12
CA ASP A 59 29.64 39.50 -20.92
C ASP A 59 29.98 38.83 -22.26
N SER A 60 29.55 39.39 -23.40
CA SER A 60 30.31 40.50 -23.98
C SER A 60 29.47 41.40 -24.90
N PHE A 61 29.42 42.67 -24.51
CA PHE A 61 29.12 43.86 -25.31
C PHE A 61 30.08 43.94 -26.51
N PHE A 62 29.65 43.62 -27.74
CA PHE A 62 30.08 44.22 -29.02
C PHE A 62 29.40 43.48 -30.19
N LYS A 63 28.63 44.21 -31.01
CA LYS A 63 28.27 43.80 -32.38
C LYS A 63 29.23 44.48 -33.37
N PRO A 64 29.45 43.88 -34.54
CA PRO A 64 28.79 44.45 -35.72
C PRO A 64 28.11 43.40 -36.63
N ALA A 65 27.27 43.93 -37.51
CA ALA A 65 26.40 43.23 -38.45
C ALA A 65 27.13 42.73 -39.71
N ASN A 66 26.81 41.51 -40.16
CA ASN A 66 26.48 41.13 -41.55
C ASN A 66 26.57 39.60 -41.68
N HIS A 67 25.47 38.93 -42.07
CA HIS A 67 25.41 38.22 -43.35
C HIS A 67 24.01 37.67 -43.62
N THR A 68 23.63 37.82 -44.87
CA THR A 68 22.37 37.52 -45.53
C THR A 68 22.40 36.12 -46.16
N ILE A 69 21.30 35.36 -46.04
CA ILE A 69 20.86 34.20 -46.87
C ILE A 69 21.68 32.89 -46.82
N GLN A 70 21.02 31.74 -46.59
CA GLN A 70 20.89 30.63 -47.58
C GLN A 70 19.85 29.55 -47.22
N ARG A 71 19.04 29.17 -48.22
CA ARG A 71 18.21 27.95 -48.28
C ARG A 71 18.98 26.85 -49.03
N LYS A 72 18.84 25.59 -48.57
CA LYS A 72 19.21 24.29 -49.22
C LYS A 72 20.72 24.06 -49.41
N CYS A 73 21.30 22.85 -49.32
CA CYS A 73 20.81 21.52 -49.69
C CYS A 73 21.58 20.37 -49.00
N ALA A 74 21.08 19.15 -49.24
CA ALA A 74 21.59 17.83 -48.85
C ALA A 74 23.06 17.55 -49.21
N HIS A 75 23.80 16.93 -48.30
CA HIS A 75 24.58 15.69 -48.51
C HIS A 75 25.32 15.31 -47.21
N CYS A 76 24.68 14.47 -46.40
CA CYS A 76 25.29 13.40 -45.59
C CYS A 76 24.18 12.39 -45.29
N GLU A 77 23.58 11.86 -46.35
CA GLU A 77 22.96 10.53 -46.31
C GLU A 77 24.08 9.55 -46.60
N GLN A 78 24.64 8.93 -45.55
CA GLN A 78 25.16 7.56 -45.52
C GLN A 78 25.92 7.35 -44.21
N GLU A 79 25.16 6.97 -43.18
CA GLU A 79 25.59 6.01 -42.14
C GLU A 79 24.40 5.39 -41.36
N ASP A 80 23.15 5.71 -41.71
CA ASP A 80 21.93 5.18 -41.04
C ASP A 80 21.24 4.00 -41.75
N LYS A 81 21.90 3.31 -42.67
CA LYS A 81 21.34 2.08 -43.28
C LYS A 81 22.43 1.05 -43.52
N MET A 82 22.86 0.36 -42.46
CA MET A 82 23.36 -1.01 -42.51
C MET A 82 23.69 -1.52 -41.10
N LEU A 83 22.71 -1.86 -40.27
CA LEU A 83 22.81 -2.92 -39.24
C LEU A 83 21.40 -3.36 -38.77
N HIS A 84 20.65 -4.04 -39.64
CA HIS A 84 19.79 -5.17 -39.23
C HIS A 84 20.58 -6.41 -39.67
N ARG A 85 20.76 -7.53 -38.94
CA ARG A 85 19.97 -8.24 -37.93
C ARG A 85 20.86 -9.41 -37.45
N LYS A 86 20.82 -9.80 -36.16
CA LYS A 86 20.59 -11.21 -35.75
C LYS A 86 20.45 -11.36 -34.24
N GLU A 87 19.34 -11.98 -33.84
CA GLU A 87 19.28 -12.81 -32.65
C GLU A 87 20.48 -13.77 -32.60
N SER A 88 21.00 -14.02 -31.40
CA SER A 88 21.61 -15.31 -31.08
C SER A 88 21.09 -15.78 -29.73
N SER A 89 20.31 -16.86 -29.80
CA SER A 89 20.05 -17.88 -28.77
C SER A 89 19.47 -17.41 -27.43
N THR A 90 18.26 -17.89 -27.18
CA THR A 90 17.77 -18.31 -25.86
C THR A 90 18.87 -19.02 -25.06
N SER A 91 19.46 -18.30 -24.12
CA SER A 91 20.21 -18.86 -23.00
C SER A 91 19.95 -17.95 -21.81
N GLU A 92 19.28 -18.48 -20.79
CA GLU A 92 19.21 -17.86 -19.48
C GLU A 92 20.65 -17.63 -18.99
N VAL A 93 21.06 -16.36 -18.87
CA VAL A 93 22.31 -16.01 -18.21
C VAL A 93 22.03 -16.05 -16.72
N ALA A 94 22.41 -17.15 -16.09
CA ALA A 94 22.50 -17.24 -14.64
C ALA A 94 23.47 -16.15 -14.15
N GLY A 95 22.93 -15.13 -13.48
CA GLY A 95 23.71 -14.09 -12.83
C GLY A 95 24.75 -14.73 -11.92
N SER A 96 26.04 -14.44 -12.18
CA SER A 96 27.13 -14.91 -11.33
C SER A 96 27.03 -14.22 -9.98
N SER A 97 27.32 -14.95 -8.90
CA SER A 97 27.36 -14.45 -7.52
C SER A 97 28.26 -13.21 -7.31
N GLN A 98 29.11 -12.87 -8.29
CA GLN A 98 29.93 -11.67 -8.30
C GLN A 98 29.14 -10.39 -8.63
N LEU A 99 28.10 -10.44 -9.48
CA LEU A 99 27.25 -9.30 -9.81
C LEU A 99 26.44 -8.83 -8.59
N ASP A 100 25.79 -9.76 -7.91
CA ASP A 100 24.98 -9.45 -6.72
C ASP A 100 25.84 -8.89 -5.59
N SER A 101 27.08 -9.39 -5.45
CA SER A 101 28.05 -8.87 -4.49
C SER A 101 28.53 -7.47 -4.84
N TYR A 102 28.68 -7.14 -6.13
CA TYR A 102 29.10 -5.81 -6.58
C TYR A 102 27.99 -4.79 -6.37
N VAL A 103 26.76 -5.08 -6.83
CA VAL A 103 25.59 -4.21 -6.65
C VAL A 103 25.34 -3.90 -5.16
N SER A 104 25.57 -4.88 -4.28
CA SER A 104 25.46 -4.71 -2.81
C SER A 104 26.57 -3.85 -2.19
N SER A 105 27.67 -3.59 -2.91
CA SER A 105 28.83 -2.81 -2.43
C SER A 105 28.96 -1.40 -3.05
N LEU A 106 28.06 -1.06 -3.98
CA LEU A 106 28.04 0.24 -4.68
C LEU A 106 27.90 1.44 -3.73
N SER A 107 27.27 1.28 -2.56
CA SER A 107 27.03 2.37 -1.60
C SER A 107 28.28 2.97 -0.95
N THR A 108 29.43 2.29 -1.03
CA THR A 108 30.70 2.71 -0.40
C THR A 108 31.83 3.02 -1.39
N ALA A 109 31.63 2.74 -2.68
CA ALA A 109 32.60 2.95 -3.75
C ALA A 109 32.15 4.08 -4.71
N GLY A 110 33.00 4.47 -5.65
CA GLY A 110 32.67 5.46 -6.69
C GLY A 110 33.00 6.91 -6.36
N GLN A 111 33.19 7.72 -7.41
CA GLN A 111 33.53 9.14 -7.31
C GLN A 111 32.26 9.99 -7.30
N SER A 112 32.20 11.02 -6.47
CA SER A 112 31.10 11.99 -6.54
C SER A 112 31.07 12.68 -7.90
N LEU A 113 29.87 12.98 -8.42
CA LEU A 113 29.73 13.75 -9.65
C LEU A 113 30.51 15.08 -9.55
N SER A 114 31.34 15.35 -10.57
CA SER A 114 32.25 16.50 -10.56
C SER A 114 31.50 17.83 -10.43
N ALA A 115 32.14 18.86 -9.87
CA ALA A 115 31.51 20.18 -9.75
C ALA A 115 31.10 20.75 -11.13
N ASN A 116 31.92 20.56 -12.16
CA ASN A 116 31.63 21.01 -13.53
C ASN A 116 30.40 20.29 -14.11
N SER A 117 30.31 18.96 -13.93
CA SER A 117 29.15 18.18 -14.38
C SER A 117 27.88 18.59 -13.63
N ARG A 118 27.96 18.83 -12.32
CA ARG A 118 26.83 19.32 -11.52
C ARG A 118 26.35 20.69 -11.99
N GLN A 119 27.28 21.63 -12.20
CA GLN A 119 26.95 22.96 -12.74
C GLN A 119 26.28 22.88 -14.11
N PHE A 120 26.64 21.90 -14.94
CA PHE A 120 26.02 21.69 -16.24
C PHE A 120 24.60 21.06 -16.13
N PHE A 121 24.44 20.00 -15.33
CA PHE A 121 23.20 19.20 -15.30
C PHE A 121 22.15 19.69 -14.31
N GLU A 122 22.52 20.09 -13.10
CA GLU A 122 21.57 20.43 -12.04
C GLU A 122 20.61 21.57 -12.46
N PRO A 123 21.06 22.66 -13.12
CA PRO A 123 20.14 23.70 -13.60
C PRO A 123 19.21 23.25 -14.72
N ARG A 124 19.66 22.32 -15.56
CA ARG A 124 18.91 21.81 -16.72
C ARG A 124 17.85 20.78 -16.31
N PHE A 125 18.12 20.02 -15.25
CA PHE A 125 17.18 19.07 -14.66
C PHE A 125 16.33 19.68 -13.54
N GLY A 126 16.77 20.77 -12.91
CA GLY A 126 16.15 21.31 -11.70
C GLY A 126 16.25 20.36 -10.51
N HIS A 127 17.31 19.55 -10.44
CA HIS A 127 17.50 18.50 -9.44
C HIS A 127 18.91 18.56 -8.85
N ASP A 128 19.06 18.21 -7.57
CA ASP A 128 20.36 18.11 -6.88
C ASP A 128 20.98 16.74 -7.13
N PHE A 129 22.18 16.71 -7.72
CA PHE A 129 22.92 15.49 -8.01
C PHE A 129 24.16 15.33 -7.11
N SER A 130 24.24 16.08 -6.00
CA SER A 130 25.34 15.99 -5.02
C SER A 130 25.56 14.60 -4.44
N ASN A 131 24.49 13.80 -4.36
CA ASN A 131 24.53 12.43 -3.84
C ASN A 131 24.85 11.37 -4.91
N VAL A 132 25.00 11.77 -6.18
CA VAL A 132 25.30 10.84 -7.28
C VAL A 132 26.75 10.37 -7.24
N ARG A 133 26.94 9.05 -7.37
CA ARG A 133 28.24 8.38 -7.42
C ARG A 133 28.46 7.74 -8.78
N ILE A 134 29.62 8.00 -9.36
CA ILE A 134 30.06 7.52 -10.66
C ILE A 134 31.08 6.40 -10.49
N HIS A 135 30.86 5.27 -11.15
CA HIS A 135 31.71 4.08 -11.10
C HIS A 135 32.27 3.79 -12.50
N THR A 136 33.59 3.85 -12.65
CA THR A 136 34.29 3.67 -13.94
C THR A 136 35.50 2.74 -13.85
N ASP A 137 35.66 2.03 -12.72
CA ASP A 137 36.77 1.10 -12.55
C ASP A 137 36.59 -0.17 -13.38
N GLN A 138 37.58 -1.06 -13.38
CA GLN A 138 37.53 -2.29 -14.16
C GLN A 138 36.41 -3.24 -13.72
N VAL A 139 35.94 -3.15 -12.46
CA VAL A 139 34.86 -3.98 -11.95
C VAL A 139 33.51 -3.43 -12.42
N ALA A 140 33.32 -2.11 -12.36
CA ALA A 140 32.20 -1.38 -12.95
C ALA A 140 32.03 -1.71 -14.43
N ALA A 141 33.12 -1.66 -15.20
CA ALA A 141 33.08 -1.93 -16.63
C ALA A 141 32.63 -3.36 -16.95
N LYS A 142 33.17 -4.36 -16.25
CA LYS A 142 32.75 -5.76 -16.39
C LYS A 142 31.30 -5.98 -15.98
N SER A 143 30.83 -5.25 -14.97
CA SER A 143 29.44 -5.30 -14.53
C SER A 143 28.49 -4.74 -15.61
N ALA A 144 28.80 -3.58 -16.20
CA ALA A 144 28.00 -3.04 -17.31
C ALA A 144 28.03 -3.93 -18.56
N GLU A 145 29.18 -4.52 -18.88
CA GLU A 145 29.34 -5.47 -19.99
C GLU A 145 28.47 -6.73 -19.81
N SER A 146 28.37 -7.26 -18.58
CA SER A 146 27.61 -8.47 -18.29
C SER A 146 26.10 -8.35 -18.55
N ILE A 147 25.57 -7.13 -18.56
CA ILE A 147 24.17 -6.81 -18.91
C ILE A 147 24.06 -6.14 -20.28
N ASN A 148 25.15 -6.15 -21.06
CA ASN A 148 25.23 -5.56 -22.40
C ASN A 148 24.82 -4.07 -22.44
N ALA A 149 25.28 -3.30 -21.45
CA ALA A 149 24.95 -1.87 -21.32
C ALA A 149 26.18 -0.98 -21.54
N LEU A 150 25.94 0.24 -22.05
CA LEU A 150 26.96 1.30 -22.12
C LEU A 150 27.16 1.96 -20.75
N ALA A 151 26.07 2.16 -20.03
CA ALA A 151 26.02 2.51 -18.62
C ALA A 151 24.72 1.96 -18.02
N TYR A 152 24.63 1.91 -16.69
CA TYR A 152 23.36 1.65 -16.01
C TYR A 152 23.30 2.40 -14.68
N THR A 153 22.07 2.64 -14.21
CA THR A 153 21.80 3.37 -12.98
C THR A 153 21.10 2.51 -11.93
N THR A 154 21.58 2.57 -10.68
CA THR A 154 20.95 1.92 -9.51
C THR A 154 21.03 2.80 -8.26
N GLY A 155 19.87 3.25 -7.79
CA GLY A 155 19.73 4.30 -6.79
C GLY A 155 20.42 5.58 -7.24
N ASN A 156 21.38 6.05 -6.44
CA ASN A 156 22.21 7.22 -6.75
C ASN A 156 23.55 6.84 -7.43
N ASN A 157 23.71 5.60 -7.90
CA ASN A 157 24.95 5.12 -8.50
C ASN A 157 24.78 4.97 -10.01
N ILE A 158 25.73 5.49 -10.77
CA ILE A 158 25.81 5.32 -12.23
C ILE A 158 27.09 4.56 -12.54
N VAL A 159 26.96 3.43 -13.24
CA VAL A 159 28.04 2.50 -13.55
C VAL A 159 28.29 2.55 -15.05
N PHE A 160 29.50 2.91 -15.47
CA PHE A 160 29.85 3.03 -16.89
C PHE A 160 30.68 1.84 -17.37
N ASN A 161 30.42 1.41 -18.60
CA ASN A 161 31.28 0.48 -19.31
C ASN A 161 32.61 1.16 -19.71
N SER A 162 33.61 0.35 -20.04
CA SER A 162 34.94 0.82 -20.43
C SER A 162 34.86 1.84 -21.58
N GLY A 163 35.44 3.02 -21.36
CA GLY A 163 35.48 4.11 -22.34
C GLY A 163 34.18 4.90 -22.52
N GLN A 164 33.11 4.60 -21.77
CA GLN A 164 31.81 5.28 -21.93
C GLN A 164 31.66 6.54 -21.07
N TYR A 165 32.42 6.66 -19.97
CA TYR A 165 32.43 7.88 -19.16
C TYR A 165 33.31 8.96 -19.82
N SER A 166 32.68 9.88 -20.54
CA SER A 166 33.35 11.00 -21.22
C SER A 166 32.60 12.32 -20.99
N PRO A 167 32.74 12.94 -19.80
CA PRO A 167 31.88 14.04 -19.39
C PRO A 167 32.04 15.34 -20.19
N ASP A 168 33.12 15.44 -20.98
CA ASP A 168 33.43 16.61 -21.79
C ASP A 168 33.05 16.44 -23.28
N SER A 169 32.58 15.24 -23.69
CA SER A 169 32.14 15.00 -25.06
C SER A 169 30.62 15.13 -25.19
N PRO A 170 30.08 15.61 -26.34
CA PRO A 170 28.63 15.68 -26.52
C PRO A 170 27.92 14.33 -26.39
N THR A 171 28.55 13.26 -26.87
CA THR A 171 28.04 11.89 -26.77
C THR A 171 28.03 11.40 -25.33
N GLY A 172 29.11 11.63 -24.58
CA GLY A 172 29.19 11.26 -23.16
C GLY A 172 28.28 12.12 -22.27
N GLN A 173 28.09 13.40 -22.58
CA GLN A 173 27.11 14.26 -21.89
C GLN A 173 25.66 13.84 -22.14
N ARG A 174 25.34 13.41 -23.37
CA ARG A 174 24.04 12.81 -23.67
C ARG A 174 23.82 11.53 -22.85
N LEU A 175 24.81 10.64 -22.82
CA LEU A 175 24.74 9.41 -22.02
C LEU A 175 24.59 9.72 -20.53
N MET A 176 25.34 10.69 -20.00
CA MET A 176 25.15 11.13 -18.61
C MET A 176 23.76 11.70 -18.34
N ALA A 177 23.19 12.48 -19.27
CA ALA A 177 21.84 13.00 -19.12
C ALA A 177 20.78 11.88 -19.12
N HIS A 178 20.99 10.84 -19.94
CA HIS A 178 20.17 9.62 -19.93
C HIS A 178 20.18 8.96 -18.54
N GLU A 179 21.38 8.67 -18.03
CA GLU A 179 21.54 8.01 -16.73
C GLU A 179 21.06 8.87 -15.54
N LEU A 180 21.29 10.18 -15.56
CA LEU A 180 20.78 11.10 -14.54
C LEU A 180 19.24 11.17 -14.55
N THR A 181 18.60 10.93 -15.69
CA THR A 181 17.14 10.79 -15.75
C THR A 181 16.69 9.56 -14.97
N HIS A 182 17.42 8.44 -15.08
CA HIS A 182 17.15 7.25 -14.26
C HIS A 182 17.39 7.49 -12.77
N VAL A 183 18.37 8.31 -12.38
CA VAL A 183 18.55 8.71 -10.96
C VAL A 183 17.29 9.42 -10.45
N ILE A 184 16.73 10.34 -11.23
CA ILE A 184 15.48 11.04 -10.85
C ILE A 184 14.29 10.08 -10.82
N GLN A 185 14.16 9.21 -11.83
CA GLN A 185 13.08 8.21 -11.91
C GLN A 185 13.12 7.24 -10.71
N GLN A 186 14.31 6.79 -10.29
CA GLN A 186 14.50 5.88 -9.15
C GLN A 186 14.39 6.63 -7.80
N GLY A 187 14.93 7.84 -7.70
CA GLY A 187 14.85 8.71 -6.51
C GLY A 187 13.44 9.28 -6.27
N GLY A 188 12.59 9.34 -7.29
CA GLY A 188 11.16 9.67 -7.16
C GLY A 188 10.37 8.68 -6.28
N SER A 189 10.95 7.52 -5.95
CA SER A 189 10.37 6.51 -5.05
C SER A 189 10.94 6.53 -3.63
N ALA A 190 11.94 7.38 -3.32
CA ALA A 190 12.49 7.50 -1.97
C ALA A 190 12.99 8.91 -1.65
N ALA A 191 12.30 9.55 -0.69
CA ALA A 191 12.65 10.79 0.01
C ALA A 191 12.48 12.13 -0.75
N SER A 192 11.22 12.54 -0.92
CA SER A 192 10.85 13.91 -0.57
C SER A 192 10.21 13.91 0.82
N LYS A 193 10.96 14.35 1.84
CA LYS A 193 10.36 14.97 3.03
C LYS A 193 9.82 16.34 2.61
N ILE A 194 8.72 16.31 1.90
CA ILE A 194 7.75 17.39 1.83
C ILE A 194 6.45 16.70 2.20
N GLN A 195 5.79 17.19 3.25
CA GLN A 195 4.42 16.79 3.59
C GLN A 195 3.53 17.03 2.37
N LYS A 196 3.38 16.00 1.53
CA LYS A 196 2.39 15.94 0.47
C LYS A 196 1.30 15.03 0.98
N VAL A 197 0.15 15.64 1.22
CA VAL A 197 -1.16 15.00 1.28
C VAL A 197 -1.21 13.89 0.22
N ASP A 198 -1.57 12.69 0.65
CA ASP A 198 -1.62 11.47 -0.15
C ASP A 198 -2.20 11.73 -1.54
N LYS A 199 -1.36 11.68 -2.57
CA LYS A 199 -1.82 11.45 -3.93
C LYS A 199 -1.72 9.94 -4.16
N THR A 200 -2.82 9.25 -3.87
CA THR A 200 -3.06 7.88 -4.34
C THR A 200 -2.62 7.78 -5.81
N PRO A 201 -1.81 6.77 -6.21
CA PRO A 201 -1.55 6.52 -7.62
C PRO A 201 -2.89 6.41 -8.33
N ALA A 202 -3.09 7.19 -9.40
CA ALA A 202 -4.26 7.04 -10.24
C ALA A 202 -4.31 5.58 -10.71
N ALA A 203 -5.45 4.91 -10.50
CA ALA A 203 -5.66 3.55 -10.96
C ALA A 203 -5.37 3.45 -12.48
N PRO A 204 -4.92 2.29 -12.99
CA PRO A 204 -4.80 2.09 -14.43
C PRO A 204 -6.15 2.36 -15.08
N CYS A 205 -6.21 3.38 -15.95
CA CYS A 205 -7.43 3.74 -16.64
C CYS A 205 -7.85 2.60 -17.57
N ASN A 206 -9.02 2.04 -17.29
CA ASN A 206 -9.65 0.95 -18.03
C ASN A 206 -10.87 1.46 -18.82
N LEU A 207 -11.24 0.74 -19.87
CA LEU A 207 -12.53 0.92 -20.54
C LEU A 207 -13.63 0.29 -19.69
N VAL A 208 -14.61 1.09 -19.28
CA VAL A 208 -15.73 0.65 -18.45
C VAL A 208 -17.09 0.94 -19.10
N SER A 209 -18.04 0.04 -18.88
CA SER A 209 -19.44 0.20 -19.31
C SER A 209 -20.27 0.91 -18.23
N VAL A 210 -19.92 2.16 -17.92
CA VAL A 210 -20.66 3.00 -16.96
C VAL A 210 -21.42 4.06 -17.74
N VAL A 211 -22.69 4.30 -17.39
CA VAL A 211 -23.48 5.36 -18.04
C VAL A 211 -22.97 6.73 -17.58
N PRO A 212 -22.45 7.57 -18.49
CA PRO A 212 -21.98 8.90 -18.12
C PRO A 212 -23.14 9.85 -17.84
N SER A 213 -22.95 10.78 -16.90
CA SER A 213 -23.91 11.86 -16.65
C SER A 213 -24.04 12.81 -17.85
N ASN A 214 -25.07 13.66 -17.78
CA ASN A 214 -25.25 14.75 -18.75
C ASN A 214 -24.31 15.93 -18.49
N ASP A 215 -23.70 16.02 -17.30
CA ASP A 215 -22.74 17.07 -16.95
C ASP A 215 -21.39 16.74 -17.60
N ARG A 216 -21.14 17.37 -18.76
CA ARG A 216 -19.99 17.08 -19.63
C ARG A 216 -19.10 18.30 -19.84
N TYR A 217 -17.80 18.08 -19.79
CA TYR A 217 -16.77 19.10 -20.02
C TYR A 217 -15.98 18.78 -21.27
N LYS A 218 -15.98 19.70 -22.23
CA LYS A 218 -15.52 19.43 -23.61
C LYS A 218 -14.03 19.68 -23.81
N PHE A 219 -13.47 18.95 -24.78
CA PHE A 219 -12.07 18.98 -25.17
C PHE A 219 -11.90 19.22 -26.67
N VAL A 220 -10.80 19.88 -27.03
CA VAL A 220 -10.38 20.09 -28.41
C VAL A 220 -10.09 18.74 -29.08
N VAL A 221 -10.44 18.64 -30.37
CA VAL A 221 -10.24 17.45 -31.22
C VAL A 221 -8.81 16.92 -31.09
N ASP A 222 -8.66 15.60 -30.97
CA ASP A 222 -7.38 14.87 -30.89
C ASP A 222 -6.41 15.32 -29.79
N THR A 223 -6.90 16.07 -28.78
CA THR A 223 -6.08 16.52 -27.65
C THR A 223 -6.77 16.28 -26.31
N ASP A 224 -5.97 16.35 -25.24
CA ASP A 224 -6.41 16.43 -23.86
C ASP A 224 -6.59 17.89 -23.40
N ASN A 225 -6.62 18.87 -24.31
CA ASN A 225 -6.84 20.27 -23.97
C ASN A 225 -8.33 20.61 -23.93
N PHE A 226 -8.76 21.33 -22.90
CA PHE A 226 -10.15 21.80 -22.79
C PHE A 226 -10.52 22.74 -23.94
N GLU A 227 -11.78 22.71 -24.37
CA GLU A 227 -12.33 23.82 -25.16
C GLU A 227 -12.39 25.09 -24.30
N GLU A 228 -12.45 26.25 -24.97
CA GLU A 228 -12.48 27.55 -24.31
C GLU A 228 -13.60 27.62 -23.24
N GLY A 229 -13.24 28.04 -22.03
CA GLY A 229 -14.16 28.17 -20.90
C GLY A 229 -14.54 26.86 -20.17
N GLN A 230 -14.25 25.67 -20.73
CA GLN A 230 -14.68 24.39 -20.12
C GLN A 230 -13.96 24.08 -18.81
N GLN A 231 -12.65 24.36 -18.73
CA GLN A 231 -11.89 24.17 -17.49
C GLN A 231 -12.43 25.07 -16.36
N LYS A 232 -12.81 26.31 -16.68
CA LYS A 232 -13.40 27.23 -15.69
C LYS A 232 -14.77 26.71 -15.22
N ALA A 233 -15.63 26.28 -16.15
CA ALA A 233 -16.93 25.71 -15.79
C ALA A 233 -16.82 24.47 -14.89
N LEU A 234 -15.80 23.63 -15.13
CA LEU A 234 -15.48 22.48 -14.26
C LEU A 234 -15.12 22.95 -12.85
N THR A 235 -14.18 23.88 -12.72
CA THR A 235 -13.76 24.40 -11.41
C THR A 235 -14.91 25.09 -10.68
N ASP A 236 -15.73 25.87 -11.38
CA ASP A 236 -16.90 26.54 -10.80
C ASP A 236 -17.93 25.51 -10.27
N LYS A 237 -18.17 24.40 -10.99
CA LYS A 237 -19.04 23.31 -10.51
C LYS A 237 -18.46 22.60 -9.29
N LEU A 238 -17.15 22.32 -9.29
CA LEU A 238 -16.49 21.65 -8.16
C LEU A 238 -16.53 22.51 -6.90
N ALA A 239 -16.50 23.84 -7.02
CA ALA A 239 -16.60 24.75 -5.88
C ALA A 239 -17.96 24.70 -5.16
N ILE A 240 -19.04 24.33 -5.86
CA ILE A 240 -20.39 24.21 -5.27
C ILE A 240 -20.81 22.75 -5.00
N THR A 241 -19.95 21.78 -5.33
CA THR A 241 -20.21 20.35 -5.12
C THR A 241 -19.74 19.96 -3.71
N SER A 242 -20.48 19.07 -3.04
CA SER A 242 -20.08 18.55 -1.72
C SER A 242 -18.85 17.64 -1.83
N THR A 243 -17.86 17.84 -0.96
CA THR A 243 -16.65 17.00 -0.88
C THR A 243 -16.86 15.67 -0.15
N ALA A 244 -18.06 15.45 0.43
CA ALA A 244 -18.38 14.23 1.15
C ALA A 244 -18.64 13.02 0.24
N SER A 245 -18.96 13.28 -1.04
CA SER A 245 -19.26 12.25 -2.04
C SER A 245 -18.06 12.04 -2.96
N PRO A 246 -17.62 10.80 -3.18
CA PRO A 246 -16.66 10.52 -4.24
C PRO A 246 -17.26 10.84 -5.63
N ILE A 247 -16.42 11.30 -6.54
CA ILE A 247 -16.79 11.66 -7.92
C ILE A 247 -16.11 10.68 -8.88
N ASP A 248 -16.90 10.02 -9.71
CA ASP A 248 -16.39 9.22 -10.82
C ASP A 248 -16.10 10.13 -12.01
N VAL A 249 -14.92 9.97 -12.58
CA VAL A 249 -14.40 10.73 -13.71
C VAL A 249 -14.32 9.80 -14.91
N LEU A 250 -15.20 10.05 -15.88
CA LEU A 250 -15.37 9.21 -17.05
C LEU A 250 -14.94 9.95 -18.31
N GLY A 251 -13.78 9.58 -18.86
CA GLY A 251 -13.26 10.16 -20.09
C GLY A 251 -13.88 9.56 -21.34
N MET A 252 -14.15 10.40 -22.33
CA MET A 252 -14.82 10.03 -23.58
C MET A 252 -14.02 10.55 -24.78
N ALA A 253 -14.01 9.78 -25.87
CA ALA A 253 -13.46 10.19 -27.16
C ALA A 253 -14.46 9.97 -28.31
N SER A 254 -14.20 10.66 -29.42
CA SER A 254 -14.94 10.48 -30.68
C SER A 254 -14.71 9.07 -31.24
N ALA A 255 -15.60 8.59 -32.11
CA ALA A 255 -15.36 7.36 -32.90
C ALA A 255 -14.47 7.62 -34.13
N GLU A 256 -14.11 8.88 -34.40
CA GLU A 256 -13.22 9.28 -35.47
C GLU A 256 -11.76 8.90 -35.13
N GLY A 257 -11.03 8.30 -36.07
CA GLY A 257 -9.62 7.92 -35.89
C GLY A 257 -9.38 6.52 -35.30
N PRO A 258 -8.11 6.12 -35.07
CA PRO A 258 -7.77 4.78 -34.58
C PRO A 258 -8.29 4.51 -33.17
N GLU A 259 -8.86 3.32 -32.95
CA GLU A 259 -9.42 2.89 -31.66
C GLU A 259 -8.42 3.03 -30.51
N ALA A 260 -7.19 2.55 -30.68
CA ALA A 260 -6.13 2.68 -29.68
C ALA A 260 -5.84 4.14 -29.29
N ASN A 261 -5.95 5.06 -30.25
CA ASN A 261 -5.77 6.49 -29.98
C ASN A 261 -6.94 7.06 -29.18
N ASN A 262 -8.18 6.66 -29.51
CA ASN A 262 -9.38 7.12 -28.81
C ASN A 262 -9.47 6.60 -27.37
N VAL A 263 -9.07 5.36 -27.14
CA VAL A 263 -8.94 4.80 -25.78
C VAL A 263 -7.89 5.57 -24.99
N THR A 264 -6.71 5.76 -25.57
CA THR A 264 -5.62 6.52 -24.95
C THR A 264 -6.05 7.95 -24.63
N LEU A 265 -6.74 8.61 -25.56
CA LEU A 265 -7.20 9.99 -25.41
C LEU A 265 -8.29 10.13 -24.35
N SER A 266 -9.23 9.19 -24.30
CA SER A 266 -10.26 9.11 -23.25
C SER A 266 -9.61 9.01 -21.88
N CYS A 267 -8.61 8.14 -21.72
CA CYS A 267 -7.88 7.97 -20.47
C CYS A 267 -7.08 9.22 -20.07
N LYS A 268 -6.39 9.86 -21.03
CA LYS A 268 -5.67 11.11 -20.76
C LYS A 268 -6.61 12.21 -20.25
N ARG A 269 -7.79 12.35 -20.86
CA ARG A 269 -8.81 13.32 -20.44
C ARG A 269 -9.37 13.02 -19.05
N ALA A 270 -9.69 11.75 -18.78
CA ALA A 270 -10.15 11.30 -17.46
C ALA A 270 -9.11 11.66 -16.38
N SER A 271 -7.83 11.35 -16.62
CA SER A 271 -6.76 11.61 -15.66
C SER A 271 -6.49 13.09 -15.41
N LYS A 272 -6.59 13.90 -16.47
CA LYS A 272 -6.49 15.36 -16.36
C LYS A 272 -7.59 15.93 -15.49
N VAL A 273 -8.84 15.52 -15.70
CA VAL A 273 -9.97 15.97 -14.86
C VAL A 273 -9.85 15.42 -13.44
N ALA A 274 -9.47 14.15 -13.26
CA ALA A 274 -9.28 13.56 -11.94
C ALA A 274 -8.21 14.29 -11.13
N THR A 275 -7.17 14.82 -11.78
CA THR A 275 -6.18 15.70 -11.13
C THR A 275 -6.80 17.01 -10.65
N ILE A 276 -7.69 17.63 -11.43
CA ILE A 276 -8.40 18.85 -11.05
C ILE A 276 -9.40 18.59 -9.90
N VAL A 277 -10.14 17.48 -9.97
CA VAL A 277 -11.08 17.03 -8.92
C VAL A 277 -10.35 16.85 -7.60
N ARG A 278 -9.26 16.07 -7.58
CA ARG A 278 -8.40 15.89 -6.39
C ARG A 278 -7.82 17.21 -5.89
N GLY A 279 -7.33 18.06 -6.79
CA GLY A 279 -6.80 19.38 -6.44
C GLY A 279 -7.83 20.34 -5.86
N SER A 280 -9.12 20.10 -6.09
CA SER A 280 -10.25 20.87 -5.55
C SER A 280 -10.78 20.31 -4.22
N GLY A 281 -10.10 19.31 -3.63
CA GLY A 281 -10.47 18.71 -2.34
C GLY A 281 -11.52 17.61 -2.41
N HIS A 282 -11.89 17.16 -3.62
CA HIS A 282 -12.84 16.07 -3.84
C HIS A 282 -12.13 14.71 -3.94
N THR A 283 -12.80 13.66 -3.48
CA THR A 283 -12.32 12.28 -3.65
C THR A 283 -12.73 11.76 -5.03
N VAL A 284 -11.82 11.11 -5.75
CA VAL A 284 -12.14 10.44 -7.02
C VAL A 284 -12.47 8.98 -6.75
N GLY A 285 -13.69 8.56 -7.09
CA GLY A 285 -14.13 7.16 -6.92
C GLY A 285 -13.57 6.26 -8.04
N LEU A 286 -14.00 6.52 -9.26
CA LEU A 286 -13.56 5.85 -10.48
C LEU A 286 -12.82 6.83 -11.41
N GLU A 287 -11.67 6.45 -11.95
CA GLU A 287 -10.94 7.21 -12.98
C GLU A 287 -10.75 6.31 -14.20
N ASN A 288 -11.67 6.38 -15.16
CA ASN A 288 -11.69 5.44 -16.28
C ASN A 288 -12.18 6.09 -17.58
N ALA A 289 -11.99 5.40 -18.69
CA ALA A 289 -12.58 5.76 -19.96
C ALA A 289 -13.94 5.07 -20.10
N THR A 290 -14.94 5.79 -20.60
CA THR A 290 -16.22 5.21 -21.00
C THR A 290 -16.60 5.70 -22.38
N GLY A 291 -17.11 4.79 -23.20
CA GLY A 291 -17.57 5.11 -24.54
C GLY A 291 -16.45 5.22 -25.59
N GLY A 292 -16.92 5.07 -26.83
CA GLY A 292 -16.17 4.85 -28.07
C GLY A 292 -16.94 3.92 -29.02
N TYR A 293 -18.27 3.77 -28.84
CA TYR A 293 -19.09 2.84 -29.62
C TYR A 293 -19.48 3.46 -30.98
N PRO A 294 -19.55 2.66 -32.07
CA PRO A 294 -19.95 3.12 -33.38
C PRO A 294 -21.41 3.54 -33.36
N GLY A 295 -21.69 4.82 -33.60
CA GLY A 295 -23.07 5.31 -33.60
C GLY A 295 -23.27 6.82 -33.64
N SER A 296 -22.22 7.64 -33.59
CA SER A 296 -22.37 9.08 -33.79
C SER A 296 -21.14 9.69 -34.45
N GLU A 297 -21.09 9.60 -35.78
CA GLU A 297 -20.26 10.53 -36.55
C GLU A 297 -20.63 11.96 -36.14
N HIS A 298 -19.63 12.75 -35.78
CA HIS A 298 -19.73 14.18 -35.47
C HIS A 298 -20.40 14.60 -34.15
N ASP A 299 -20.63 13.71 -33.17
CA ASP A 299 -21.15 14.16 -31.87
C ASP A 299 -20.08 14.90 -31.05
N LYS A 300 -20.23 16.23 -30.99
CA LYS A 300 -19.37 17.14 -30.23
C LYS A 300 -19.36 16.86 -28.72
N ASN A 301 -20.32 16.09 -28.19
CA ASN A 301 -20.44 15.77 -26.77
C ASN A 301 -19.67 14.52 -26.34
N TYR A 302 -19.05 13.79 -27.28
CA TYR A 302 -18.19 12.62 -26.98
C TYR A 302 -16.71 12.99 -26.88
N ARG A 303 -16.35 14.23 -27.18
CA ARG A 303 -15.02 14.81 -26.85
C ARG A 303 -15.06 15.44 -25.47
N ALA A 304 -15.35 14.64 -24.44
CA ALA A 304 -15.69 15.18 -23.14
C ALA A 304 -15.20 14.31 -21.98
N VAL A 305 -15.35 14.84 -20.77
CA VAL A 305 -15.36 14.08 -19.52
C VAL A 305 -16.69 14.30 -18.84
N ALA A 306 -17.31 13.22 -18.37
CA ALA A 306 -18.49 13.27 -17.51
C ALA A 306 -18.10 13.06 -16.04
N LEU A 307 -18.80 13.77 -15.14
CA LEU A 307 -18.67 13.58 -13.70
C LEU A 307 -19.93 12.90 -13.15
N ASN A 308 -19.78 11.72 -12.54
CA ASN A 308 -20.86 11.08 -11.80
C ASN A 308 -20.59 11.25 -10.31
N ILE A 309 -21.42 12.03 -9.61
CA ILE A 309 -21.32 12.19 -8.15
C ILE A 309 -21.94 10.96 -7.51
N GLN A 310 -21.14 10.19 -6.78
CA GLN A 310 -21.64 9.02 -6.04
C GLN A 310 -22.41 9.45 -4.78
N ALA A 311 -23.28 8.57 -4.28
CA ALA A 311 -23.79 8.75 -2.93
C ALA A 311 -22.61 8.72 -1.95
N ALA A 312 -22.57 9.66 -1.00
CA ALA A 312 -21.55 9.65 0.05
C ALA A 312 -21.60 8.30 0.76
N PRO A 313 -20.45 7.63 0.99
CA PRO A 313 -20.44 6.44 1.83
C PRO A 313 -21.00 6.84 3.20
N PRO A 314 -21.93 6.05 3.76
CA PRO A 314 -22.45 6.36 5.09
C PRO A 314 -21.29 6.41 6.09
N PRO A 315 -21.34 7.30 7.09
CA PRO A 315 -20.29 7.39 8.09
C PRO A 315 -20.13 6.01 8.76
N CYS A 316 -18.88 5.59 8.99
CA CYS A 316 -18.61 4.35 9.68
C CYS A 316 -19.17 4.46 11.11
N VAL A 317 -20.13 3.60 11.44
CA VAL A 317 -20.75 3.52 12.76
C VAL A 317 -20.27 2.24 13.43
N PRO A 318 -19.76 2.31 14.68
CA PRO A 318 -19.35 1.11 15.39
C PRO A 318 -20.54 0.15 15.54
N PRO A 319 -20.37 -1.13 15.16
CA PRO A 319 -21.41 -2.11 15.39
C PRO A 319 -21.63 -2.31 16.89
N ARG A 320 -22.81 -2.77 17.26
CA ARG A 320 -23.08 -3.14 18.66
C ARG A 320 -22.14 -4.28 19.05
N ALA A 321 -21.48 -4.16 20.20
CA ALA A 321 -20.69 -5.25 20.77
C ALA A 321 -21.58 -6.51 20.92
N PRO A 322 -21.05 -7.72 20.65
CA PRO A 322 -21.75 -8.97 20.91
C PRO A 322 -22.20 -9.05 22.37
N ALA A 323 -23.29 -9.77 22.62
CA ALA A 323 -23.73 -10.00 24.00
C ALA A 323 -22.66 -10.81 24.77
N PRO A 324 -22.39 -10.49 26.04
CA PRO A 324 -21.53 -11.31 26.89
C PRO A 324 -21.99 -12.78 26.90
N GLY A 325 -21.05 -13.72 26.96
CA GLY A 325 -21.34 -15.15 26.99
C GLY A 325 -21.79 -15.78 25.67
N SER A 326 -22.09 -14.97 24.66
CA SER A 326 -22.52 -15.43 23.33
C SER A 326 -21.36 -16.00 22.51
N TRP A 327 -21.68 -16.54 21.34
CA TRP A 327 -20.69 -17.06 20.39
C TRP A 327 -20.68 -16.22 19.13
N HIS A 328 -19.49 -15.85 18.66
CA HIS A 328 -19.27 -15.23 17.36
C HIS A 328 -18.31 -16.08 16.53
N GLY A 329 -18.88 -16.87 15.60
CA GLY A 329 -18.11 -17.92 14.91
C GLY A 329 -17.63 -18.98 15.89
N THR A 330 -16.31 -19.21 15.95
CA THR A 330 -15.67 -20.13 16.90
C THR A 330 -15.17 -19.43 18.17
N VAL A 331 -15.35 -18.12 18.30
CA VAL A 331 -14.90 -17.35 19.46
C VAL A 331 -16.05 -17.19 20.44
N ARG A 332 -15.83 -17.61 21.69
CA ARG A 332 -16.75 -17.34 22.80
C ARG A 332 -16.46 -15.96 23.36
N ILE A 333 -17.49 -15.15 23.53
CA ILE A 333 -17.38 -13.83 24.15
C ILE A 333 -17.27 -14.02 25.67
N PRO A 334 -16.24 -13.49 26.34
CA PRO A 334 -16.17 -13.53 27.80
C PRO A 334 -17.39 -12.86 28.45
N GLU A 335 -17.77 -13.33 29.64
CA GLU A 335 -18.76 -12.67 30.48
C GLU A 335 -18.19 -11.38 31.07
N LEU A 336 -19.06 -10.46 31.49
CA LEU A 336 -18.60 -9.25 32.20
C LEU A 336 -18.27 -9.60 33.66
N THR A 337 -17.10 -9.16 34.14
CA THR A 337 -16.66 -9.30 35.55
C THR A 337 -17.44 -8.43 36.54
N ASP A 338 -18.27 -7.51 36.06
CA ASP A 338 -19.26 -6.80 36.87
C ASP A 338 -20.53 -6.70 36.04
N PRO A 339 -21.41 -7.72 36.12
CA PRO A 339 -22.65 -7.68 35.36
C PRO A 339 -23.65 -6.66 35.95
N HIS A 340 -23.31 -5.97 37.06
CA HIS A 340 -24.21 -5.13 37.86
C HIS A 340 -25.50 -5.83 38.29
N ILE A 341 -25.47 -7.17 38.37
CA ILE A 341 -26.58 -7.99 38.85
C ILE A 341 -26.45 -8.14 40.38
N HIS A 342 -27.59 -8.16 41.07
CA HIS A 342 -27.69 -8.01 42.52
C HIS A 342 -27.03 -9.10 43.37
N SER A 343 -26.53 -10.20 42.78
CA SER A 343 -25.89 -11.30 43.50
C SER A 343 -24.58 -10.92 44.22
N THR A 344 -24.06 -9.70 44.01
CA THR A 344 -22.76 -9.19 44.49
C THR A 344 -21.53 -9.94 43.99
N SER A 345 -21.69 -11.06 43.29
CA SER A 345 -20.61 -11.84 42.71
C SER A 345 -20.09 -11.21 41.41
N THR A 346 -18.80 -10.89 41.35
CA THR A 346 -18.14 -10.39 40.14
C THR A 346 -18.02 -11.44 39.03
N CYS A 347 -17.88 -12.72 39.40
CA CYS A 347 -17.66 -13.81 38.45
C CYS A 347 -18.77 -14.85 38.54
N ARG A 348 -19.94 -14.48 38.01
CA ARG A 348 -21.19 -15.23 38.04
C ARG A 348 -21.10 -16.63 37.41
N GLY A 349 -21.36 -17.64 38.20
CA GLY A 349 -21.31 -19.06 37.84
C GLY A 349 -19.94 -19.68 38.07
N ALA A 350 -18.92 -18.91 38.45
CA ALA A 350 -17.67 -19.44 38.97
C ALA A 350 -17.90 -20.00 40.37
N CYS A 351 -17.20 -21.08 40.72
CA CYS A 351 -17.33 -21.66 42.05
C CYS A 351 -16.39 -20.97 43.04
N GLY A 352 -16.95 -20.42 44.10
CA GLY A 352 -16.24 -19.66 45.13
C GLY A 352 -16.73 -18.21 45.23
N PRO A 353 -16.47 -17.52 46.34
CA PRO A 353 -16.80 -16.10 46.47
C PRO A 353 -15.88 -15.25 45.57
N ASP A 354 -16.44 -14.22 44.94
CA ASP A 354 -15.74 -13.10 44.28
C ASP A 354 -14.49 -13.47 43.48
N CYS A 355 -14.65 -13.73 42.17
CA CYS A 355 -13.60 -14.13 41.23
C CYS A 355 -12.42 -14.87 41.91
N PRO A 356 -12.65 -16.11 42.34
CA PRO A 356 -11.80 -16.76 43.33
C PRO A 356 -10.35 -16.91 42.82
N PRO A 357 -9.37 -17.11 43.72
CA PRO A 357 -7.96 -17.32 43.33
C PRO A 357 -7.73 -18.54 42.42
N THR A 358 -8.76 -19.34 42.20
CA THR A 358 -8.78 -20.50 41.30
C THR A 358 -8.99 -20.10 39.84
N CYS A 359 -9.35 -18.85 39.55
CA CYS A 359 -9.35 -18.30 38.20
C CYS A 359 -7.91 -18.13 37.70
N THR A 360 -7.66 -18.52 36.47
CA THR A 360 -6.36 -18.33 35.80
C THR A 360 -6.47 -17.31 34.69
N HIS A 361 -5.42 -16.53 34.48
CA HIS A 361 -5.36 -15.61 33.34
C HIS A 361 -5.35 -16.41 32.04
N ALA A 362 -6.20 -15.98 31.11
CA ALA A 362 -6.26 -16.42 29.74
C ALA A 362 -5.76 -15.30 28.82
N PRO A 363 -5.38 -15.62 27.57
CA PRO A 363 -5.03 -14.60 26.58
C PRO A 363 -6.21 -13.66 26.29
N ASP A 364 -5.88 -12.42 25.92
CA ASP A 364 -6.85 -11.45 25.43
C ASP A 364 -7.66 -12.02 24.25
N VAL A 365 -8.95 -11.71 24.24
CA VAL A 365 -9.85 -12.07 23.14
C VAL A 365 -10.02 -10.84 22.26
N VAL A 366 -9.69 -10.97 20.97
CA VAL A 366 -9.87 -9.90 19.98
C VAL A 366 -10.91 -10.34 18.95
N LEU A 367 -11.92 -9.51 18.75
CA LEU A 367 -12.93 -9.72 17.70
C LEU A 367 -12.87 -8.59 16.70
N CYS A 368 -12.92 -8.94 15.43
CA CYS A 368 -13.12 -7.97 14.38
C CYS A 368 -14.56 -8.04 13.86
N LEU A 369 -15.26 -6.91 13.86
CA LEU A 369 -16.62 -6.80 13.35
C LEU A 369 -16.72 -5.69 12.29
N PRO A 370 -17.31 -5.96 11.12
CA PRO A 370 -17.56 -4.94 10.12
C PRO A 370 -18.69 -4.00 10.56
N ASP A 371 -18.69 -2.78 10.03
CA ASP A 371 -19.85 -1.89 10.10
C ASP A 371 -21.01 -2.41 9.24
N ALA A 372 -22.19 -1.79 9.37
CA ALA A 372 -23.39 -2.20 8.66
C ALA A 372 -23.23 -2.19 7.13
N THR A 373 -22.34 -1.35 6.62
CA THR A 373 -22.06 -1.16 5.19
C THR A 373 -20.84 -1.94 4.69
N ARG A 374 -20.13 -2.62 5.58
CA ARG A 374 -18.87 -3.36 5.33
C ARG A 374 -17.78 -2.50 4.71
N SER A 375 -17.87 -1.18 4.87
CA SER A 375 -16.89 -0.20 4.42
C SER A 375 -15.74 -0.05 5.41
N CYS A 376 -16.03 -0.27 6.69
CA CYS A 376 -15.09 -0.23 7.79
C CYS A 376 -15.26 -1.47 8.67
N HIS A 377 -14.28 -1.69 9.54
CA HIS A 377 -14.38 -2.61 10.66
C HIS A 377 -13.83 -1.99 11.95
N TYR A 378 -14.13 -2.66 13.05
CA TYR A 378 -13.72 -2.30 14.40
C TYR A 378 -13.17 -3.54 15.10
N THR A 379 -12.14 -3.36 15.91
CA THR A 379 -11.65 -4.39 16.81
C THR A 379 -12.20 -4.16 18.22
N PHE A 380 -12.75 -5.22 18.81
CA PHE A 380 -13.19 -5.28 20.20
C PHE A 380 -12.18 -6.15 20.95
N THR A 381 -11.42 -5.53 21.85
CA THR A 381 -10.40 -6.22 22.63
C THR A 381 -10.86 -6.39 24.06
N TYR A 382 -11.01 -7.64 24.49
CA TYR A 382 -11.33 -8.01 25.85
C TYR A 382 -10.03 -8.32 26.58
N HIS A 383 -9.63 -7.41 27.46
CA HIS A 383 -8.42 -7.52 28.28
C HIS A 383 -8.69 -8.24 29.60
N ASP A 384 -7.61 -8.68 30.25
CA ASP A 384 -7.62 -9.31 31.57
C ASP A 384 -8.61 -10.48 31.64
N VAL A 385 -8.62 -11.30 30.58
CA VAL A 385 -9.53 -12.44 30.48
C VAL A 385 -9.16 -13.46 31.56
N GLN A 386 -10.14 -13.80 32.40
CA GLN A 386 -9.99 -14.80 33.45
C GLN A 386 -10.81 -16.03 33.10
N GLU A 387 -10.20 -17.21 33.21
CA GLU A 387 -10.87 -18.49 33.06
C GLU A 387 -11.05 -19.14 34.44
N CYS A 388 -12.30 -19.28 34.87
CA CYS A 388 -12.64 -19.78 36.19
C CYS A 388 -13.35 -21.13 36.10
N GLY A 389 -12.99 -22.03 37.02
CA GLY A 389 -13.67 -23.31 37.19
C GLY A 389 -15.12 -23.15 37.66
N SER A 390 -16.01 -23.98 37.10
CA SER A 390 -17.43 -23.96 37.37
C SER A 390 -18.02 -25.37 37.51
N HIS A 391 -19.12 -25.46 38.24
CA HIS A 391 -19.98 -26.64 38.38
C HIS A 391 -21.41 -26.28 38.03
N LEU A 392 -22.18 -27.26 37.54
CA LEU A 392 -23.60 -27.08 37.23
C LEU A 392 -24.38 -26.54 38.43
N GLY A 393 -24.05 -27.00 39.65
CA GLY A 393 -24.68 -26.49 40.86
C GLY A 393 -24.35 -25.03 41.17
N CYS A 394 -23.12 -24.56 40.94
CA CYS A 394 -22.75 -23.15 41.11
C CYS A 394 -23.56 -22.27 40.14
N ARG A 395 -23.68 -22.69 38.87
CA ARG A 395 -24.47 -21.95 37.86
C ARG A 395 -25.95 -21.87 38.22
N ILE A 396 -26.56 -22.99 38.62
CA ILE A 396 -27.97 -23.04 39.01
C ILE A 396 -28.22 -22.23 40.30
N HIS A 397 -27.28 -22.28 41.25
CA HIS A 397 -27.37 -21.52 42.50
C HIS A 397 -27.36 -20.02 42.23
N ASP A 398 -26.44 -19.53 41.38
CA ASP A 398 -26.40 -18.13 40.97
C ASP A 398 -27.65 -17.71 40.17
N ASP A 399 -28.15 -18.58 39.26
CA ASP A 399 -29.41 -18.34 38.55
C ASP A 399 -30.60 -18.20 39.52
N CYS A 400 -30.62 -19.00 40.59
CA CYS A 400 -31.62 -18.91 41.66
C CYS A 400 -31.48 -17.60 42.44
N TYR A 401 -30.25 -17.20 42.76
CA TYR A 401 -29.96 -15.93 43.43
C TYR A 401 -30.44 -14.71 42.63
N ASP A 402 -30.30 -14.74 41.31
CA ASP A 402 -30.76 -13.68 40.43
C ASP A 402 -32.28 -13.62 40.30
N ALA A 403 -32.94 -14.78 40.33
CA ALA A 403 -34.40 -14.84 40.34
C ALA A 403 -35.00 -14.20 41.60
N CYS A 404 -34.23 -14.14 42.69
CA CYS A 404 -34.57 -13.41 43.90
C CYS A 404 -34.26 -11.91 43.70
N ALA A 405 -35.25 -11.14 43.25
CA ALA A 405 -35.14 -9.68 43.15
C ALA A 405 -34.84 -9.05 44.51
N CYS A 406 -33.76 -8.27 44.65
CA CYS A 406 -33.34 -7.67 45.91
C CYS A 406 -32.95 -6.19 45.77
N VAL A 407 -33.20 -5.40 46.83
CA VAL A 407 -32.75 -4.02 46.96
C VAL A 407 -31.93 -3.91 48.25
N GLY A 408 -30.60 -4.02 48.18
CA GLY A 408 -29.70 -3.88 49.33
C GLY A 408 -28.98 -5.18 49.72
N ASP A 409 -28.74 -5.38 51.01
CA ASP A 409 -28.01 -6.55 51.55
C ASP A 409 -28.94 -7.77 51.68
N CYS A 410 -28.68 -8.79 50.86
CA CYS A 410 -29.60 -9.91 50.65
C CYS A 410 -29.20 -11.19 51.43
N TYR A 411 -28.13 -11.17 52.22
CA TYR A 411 -27.62 -12.37 52.90
C TYR A 411 -28.61 -13.01 53.89
N THR A 412 -29.64 -12.28 54.33
CA THR A 412 -30.68 -12.78 55.23
C THR A 412 -32.02 -13.01 54.55
N ASP A 413 -32.12 -12.81 53.23
CA ASP A 413 -33.38 -12.94 52.52
C ASP A 413 -33.83 -14.43 52.47
N PRO A 414 -35.11 -14.73 52.77
CA PRO A 414 -35.62 -16.09 52.72
C PRO A 414 -35.50 -16.76 51.35
N CYS A 415 -35.52 -16.00 50.25
CA CYS A 415 -35.36 -16.50 48.89
C CYS A 415 -33.93 -17.00 48.65
N HIS A 416 -32.92 -16.20 48.99
CA HIS A 416 -31.50 -16.60 48.88
C HIS A 416 -31.17 -17.78 49.79
N ARG A 417 -31.68 -17.77 51.03
CA ARG A 417 -31.54 -18.93 51.93
C ARG A 417 -32.17 -20.20 51.34
N ASN A 418 -33.27 -20.09 50.60
CA ASN A 418 -33.87 -21.24 49.93
C ASN A 418 -32.98 -21.75 48.78
N CYS A 419 -32.31 -20.87 48.04
CA CYS A 419 -31.32 -21.28 47.03
C CYS A 419 -30.16 -22.07 47.66
N ASP A 420 -29.64 -21.65 48.82
CA ASP A 420 -28.63 -22.41 49.58
C ASP A 420 -29.13 -23.80 49.97
N LEU A 421 -30.35 -23.87 50.52
CA LEU A 421 -30.98 -25.13 50.92
C LEU A 421 -31.22 -26.07 49.73
N GLN A 422 -31.56 -25.52 48.56
CA GLN A 422 -31.72 -26.30 47.34
C GLN A 422 -30.40 -26.91 46.87
N CYS A 423 -29.27 -26.20 46.97
CA CYS A 423 -27.97 -26.80 46.70
C CYS A 423 -27.76 -28.05 47.58
N PHE A 424 -27.94 -27.89 48.90
CA PHE A 424 -27.74 -28.99 49.84
C PHE A 424 -28.68 -30.16 49.60
N ALA A 425 -29.93 -29.90 49.20
CA ALA A 425 -30.91 -30.94 48.91
C ALA A 425 -30.58 -31.72 47.64
N VAL A 426 -30.06 -31.06 46.59
CA VAL A 426 -29.80 -31.67 45.28
C VAL A 426 -28.42 -32.34 45.23
N TYR A 427 -27.39 -31.70 45.78
CA TYR A 427 -25.98 -32.11 45.63
C TYR A 427 -25.34 -32.59 46.94
N GLY A 428 -26.01 -32.41 48.09
CA GLY A 428 -25.51 -32.81 49.40
C GLY A 428 -24.56 -31.80 50.04
N THR A 429 -24.52 -31.82 51.38
CA THR A 429 -23.80 -30.84 52.21
C THR A 429 -22.30 -30.79 51.94
N THR A 430 -21.66 -31.95 51.75
CA THR A 430 -20.22 -32.01 51.52
C THR A 430 -19.85 -31.34 50.20
N GLN A 431 -20.58 -31.65 49.12
CA GLN A 431 -20.24 -31.16 47.78
C GLN A 431 -20.48 -29.65 47.65
N CYS A 432 -21.64 -29.13 48.10
CA CYS A 432 -21.89 -27.70 48.09
C CYS A 432 -20.86 -26.91 48.91
N ASN A 433 -20.39 -27.44 50.04
CA ASN A 433 -19.35 -26.80 50.85
C ASN A 433 -17.98 -26.75 50.15
N GLU A 434 -17.64 -27.77 49.35
CA GLU A 434 -16.41 -27.78 48.57
C GLU A 434 -16.50 -26.83 47.36
N TRP A 435 -17.64 -26.82 46.67
CA TRP A 435 -17.91 -25.88 45.58
C TRP A 435 -17.88 -24.43 46.03
N ARG A 436 -18.44 -24.11 47.21
CA ARG A 436 -18.37 -22.78 47.82
C ARG A 436 -16.93 -22.33 48.12
N LYS A 437 -15.98 -23.25 48.26
CA LYS A 437 -14.55 -22.93 48.44
C LYS A 437 -13.80 -22.80 47.11
N GLY A 438 -14.48 -23.02 45.97
CA GLY A 438 -13.88 -23.07 44.65
C GLY A 438 -13.06 -24.32 44.37
N ASN A 439 -13.27 -25.41 45.13
CA ASN A 439 -12.50 -26.64 44.95
C ASN A 439 -13.02 -27.43 43.74
N GLY A 440 -12.08 -27.91 42.91
CA GLY A 440 -12.36 -28.83 41.81
C GLY A 440 -12.61 -30.28 42.25
N PRO A 441 -12.76 -31.23 41.30
CA PRO A 441 -12.63 -31.06 39.85
C PRO A 441 -13.83 -30.34 39.23
N PHE A 442 -13.59 -29.45 38.27
CA PHE A 442 -14.62 -28.63 37.60
C PHE A 442 -15.28 -29.37 36.44
N ASP A 443 -16.59 -29.14 36.21
CA ASP A 443 -17.31 -29.72 35.06
C ASP A 443 -17.30 -28.82 33.82
N SER A 444 -17.01 -27.54 34.00
CA SER A 444 -16.79 -26.58 32.91
C SER A 444 -15.92 -25.41 33.37
N HIS A 445 -15.54 -24.55 32.43
CA HIS A 445 -14.88 -23.28 32.70
C HIS A 445 -15.70 -22.14 32.10
N ILE A 446 -15.70 -20.99 32.77
CA ILE A 446 -16.36 -19.76 32.32
C ILE A 446 -15.30 -18.68 32.23
N GLN A 447 -15.32 -17.94 31.12
CA GLN A 447 -14.44 -16.79 30.91
C GLN A 447 -15.12 -15.49 31.32
N TYR A 448 -14.37 -14.61 31.96
CA TYR A 448 -14.78 -13.26 32.34
C TYR A 448 -13.77 -12.23 31.87
N SER A 449 -14.22 -11.02 31.57
CA SER A 449 -13.38 -9.87 31.29
C SER A 449 -14.07 -8.56 31.67
N MET A 450 -13.33 -7.46 31.65
CA MET A 450 -13.91 -6.12 31.60
C MET A 450 -14.62 -5.87 30.25
N PRO A 451 -15.48 -4.84 30.13
CA PRO A 451 -16.02 -4.40 28.85
C PRO A 451 -14.90 -4.17 27.82
N PRO A 452 -15.12 -4.49 26.54
CA PRO A 452 -14.05 -4.44 25.56
C PRO A 452 -13.64 -3.00 25.24
N GLU A 453 -12.35 -2.80 24.98
CA GLU A 453 -11.87 -1.61 24.29
C GLU A 453 -12.24 -1.70 22.81
N ILE A 454 -12.80 -0.61 22.27
CA ILE A 454 -13.22 -0.53 20.87
C ILE A 454 -12.25 0.38 20.12
N SER A 455 -11.69 -0.10 19.01
CA SER A 455 -10.81 0.71 18.16
C SER A 455 -11.54 1.89 17.50
N ALA A 456 -10.76 2.82 16.96
CA ALA A 456 -11.26 3.71 15.91
C ALA A 456 -11.71 2.91 14.67
N ALA A 457 -12.48 3.54 13.79
CA ALA A 457 -12.91 2.93 12.53
C ALA A 457 -11.69 2.61 11.65
N ILE A 458 -11.59 1.36 11.19
CA ILE A 458 -10.51 0.89 10.33
C ILE A 458 -11.09 0.65 8.93
N PRO A 459 -10.57 1.30 7.86
CA PRO A 459 -11.08 1.09 6.50
C PRO A 459 -10.87 -0.34 6.01
N GLY A 460 -11.84 -0.86 5.24
CA GLY A 460 -11.76 -2.17 4.61
C GLY A 460 -12.31 -3.32 5.47
N PRO A 461 -12.19 -4.58 4.99
CA PRO A 461 -12.72 -5.74 5.70
C PRO A 461 -11.84 -6.17 6.87
N CYS A 462 -12.39 -6.97 7.77
CA CYS A 462 -11.62 -7.63 8.82
C CYS A 462 -10.50 -8.50 8.24
N PRO A 463 -9.30 -8.48 8.86
CA PRO A 463 -8.24 -9.41 8.50
C PRO A 463 -8.68 -10.87 8.77
N PRO A 464 -8.17 -11.83 7.99
CA PRO A 464 -8.53 -13.24 8.08
C PRO A 464 -8.06 -13.92 9.36
#